data_AF-A0AAW5UBW3-F1
#
_entry.id   AF-A0AAW5UBW3-F1
#
_cell.length_a   1.000
_cell.length_b   1.000
_cell.length_c   1.000
_cell.angle_alpha   90.00
_cell.angle_beta   90.00
_cell.angle_gamma   90.00
#
_symmetry.space_group_name_H-M   'P 1'
#
loop_
_entity.id
_entity.type
_entity.pdbx_description
1 polymer ?
#
loop_
_entity_poly.entity_id
_entity_poly.type
_entity_poly.pdbx_seq_one_letter_code
_entity_poly.pdbx_strand_id
1 'polypeptide(L)'
;MAKQVLDIRAGKGMTTSQSNEFLRNANGGERLKRWSGNYDSTREHLNFEIKKGGVICEVDKKTSVPKRIKMLLEERKIWDPNRGRDPPFFRTVANIILGGSRDQMHRLAFGDQVVNLKKGADNSNIVRCPEIEEWAKDMYKFVCERFGEQNIASFIVHLDETNPHVHCTMLPITENNKFSWKSYFGELKTDGLRIYSSLHNDIAKINQKYGLERGDRISETGARHRSTEEYHAELREKLMSENEQLSQTIEGQQTVIREQRATLSGLEKDIKHATARFKALQTMIANLESKKNRLLEEVEQLKRDRDSGKISAEEAKIRLDRIQKELEEVDEKIADKTQKLHTAELQLAQLQTKTLSAERKFEEVQKRLQKEVPLLSKATVKEMQQMGYMMMATDAKHRIAKYHEFLSSLPFEQRQVARQTGDILFDGSIAETIMDNAVQVTSIAAALYLGYLDAATKISQSGGGGGGPGTGWGKRDDEDDLAFRQRCFFMALHMMRPSLKVQRKR
;
A
#
# COMPACT_ATOMS: atom_id res chain seq x y z
N MET A 1 15.48 -13.95 -14.35
CA MET A 1 16.96 -13.94 -14.28
C MET A 1 17.40 -12.66 -13.60
N ALA A 2 18.41 -12.72 -12.74
CA ALA A 2 18.90 -11.57 -12.00
C ALA A 2 19.65 -10.61 -12.94
N LYS A 3 19.46 -9.30 -12.78
CA LYS A 3 19.96 -8.26 -13.68
C LYS A 3 20.98 -7.38 -12.97
N GLN A 4 22.01 -6.96 -13.69
CA GLN A 4 23.01 -6.00 -13.21
C GLN A 4 22.46 -4.56 -13.18
N VAL A 5 23.10 -3.71 -12.38
CA VAL A 5 22.86 -2.28 -12.31
C VAL A 5 24.17 -1.53 -12.52
N LEU A 6 24.15 -0.56 -13.45
CA LEU A 6 25.18 0.47 -13.63
C LEU A 6 24.42 1.78 -13.88
N ASP A 7 24.51 2.72 -12.95
CA ASP A 7 24.00 4.09 -13.11
C ASP A 7 25.16 5.07 -13.02
N ILE A 8 25.20 6.07 -13.90
CA ILE A 8 26.26 7.08 -13.90
C ILE A 8 25.60 8.45 -13.99
N ARG A 9 25.84 9.28 -12.98
CA ARG A 9 25.30 10.64 -12.91
C ARG A 9 26.40 11.68 -12.87
N ALA A 10 26.25 12.70 -13.70
CA ALA A 10 27.11 13.86 -13.67
C ALA A 10 26.89 14.67 -12.38
N GLY A 11 27.97 14.96 -11.67
CA GLY A 11 28.04 15.85 -10.53
C GLY A 11 28.97 17.04 -10.83
N LYS A 12 28.68 18.17 -10.20
CA LYS A 12 29.52 19.39 -10.29
C LYS A 12 30.54 19.48 -9.14
N GLY A 13 30.73 18.39 -8.44
CA GLY A 13 31.47 18.29 -7.18
C GLY A 13 30.80 17.27 -6.26
N MET A 14 31.40 17.10 -5.08
CA MET A 14 30.84 16.29 -4.00
C MET A 14 30.59 17.22 -2.81
N THR A 15 29.39 17.21 -2.25
CA THR A 15 29.09 17.98 -1.03
C THR A 15 29.49 17.21 0.21
N THR A 16 29.72 17.90 1.33
CA THR A 16 29.95 17.25 2.63
C THR A 16 28.75 16.39 3.05
N SER A 17 27.53 16.81 2.73
CA SER A 17 26.32 16.02 3.05
C SER A 17 26.31 14.67 2.32
N GLN A 18 26.53 14.67 1.00
CA GLN A 18 26.65 13.44 0.20
C GLN A 18 27.81 12.56 0.66
N SER A 19 28.95 13.18 0.97
CA SER A 19 30.10 12.47 1.55
C SER A 19 29.75 11.77 2.86
N ASN A 20 29.00 12.45 3.73
CA ASN A 20 28.63 11.91 5.02
C ASN A 20 27.65 10.74 4.88
N GLU A 21 26.75 10.79 3.90
CA GLU A 21 25.87 9.68 3.55
C GLU A 21 26.67 8.45 3.07
N PHE A 22 27.66 8.66 2.19
CA PHE A 22 28.50 7.57 1.66
C PHE A 22 29.39 6.96 2.74
N LEU A 23 29.95 7.77 3.63
CA LEU A 23 30.88 7.33 4.67
C LEU A 23 30.17 6.89 5.96
N ARG A 24 28.85 7.03 6.02
CA ARG A 24 28.06 6.91 7.26
C ARG A 24 28.65 7.74 8.40
N ASN A 25 29.07 8.97 8.08
CA ASN A 25 29.61 9.92 9.06
C ASN A 25 28.52 10.86 9.58
N ALA A 26 27.94 10.54 10.74
CA ALA A 26 26.90 11.34 11.37
C ALA A 26 27.49 12.13 12.54
N ASN A 27 27.37 13.46 12.48
CA ASN A 27 27.51 14.30 13.65
C ASN A 27 26.20 14.18 14.46
N GLY A 28 26.13 13.21 15.38
CA GLY A 28 24.99 12.99 16.29
C GLY A 28 24.13 11.77 15.95
N GLY A 29 23.78 10.99 16.97
CA GLY A 29 23.06 9.70 16.86
C GLY A 29 21.64 9.80 16.26
N GLU A 30 21.01 10.98 16.30
CA GLU A 30 19.70 11.22 15.66
C GLU A 30 19.77 11.32 14.13
N ARG A 31 20.91 11.73 13.55
CA ARG A 31 21.06 11.89 12.09
C ARG A 31 21.17 10.57 11.34
N LEU A 32 21.69 9.52 11.97
CA LEU A 32 21.74 8.16 11.42
C LEU A 32 20.34 7.59 11.16
N LYS A 33 19.34 7.95 11.98
CA LYS A 33 17.94 7.54 11.78
C LYS A 33 17.24 8.27 10.62
N ARG A 34 17.83 9.37 10.12
CA ARG A 34 17.29 10.24 9.05
C ARG A 34 17.87 9.96 7.66
N TRP A 35 18.94 9.15 7.54
CA TRP A 35 19.39 8.66 6.24
C TRP A 35 18.39 7.65 5.68
N SER A 36 18.43 7.42 4.37
CA SER A 36 17.38 6.75 3.57
C SER A 36 16.58 5.72 4.39
N GLY A 37 15.24 5.73 4.31
CA GLY A 37 14.37 4.89 5.18
C GLY A 37 14.59 3.37 5.08
N ASN A 38 15.58 2.95 4.29
CA ASN A 38 16.07 1.61 4.01
C ASN A 38 17.39 1.27 4.73
N TYR A 39 18.02 2.21 5.43
CA TYR A 39 19.27 2.03 6.16
C TYR A 39 19.06 1.23 7.46
N ASP A 40 19.95 0.28 7.69
CA ASP A 40 20.01 -0.60 8.85
C ASP A 40 21.37 -0.45 9.54
N SER A 41 21.39 0.27 10.66
CA SER A 41 22.61 0.55 11.42
C SER A 41 23.29 -0.69 11.97
N THR A 42 22.56 -1.80 12.15
CA THR A 42 23.13 -3.03 12.70
C THR A 42 24.08 -3.72 11.71
N ARG A 43 23.94 -3.45 10.41
CA ARG A 43 24.78 -3.98 9.33
C ARG A 43 25.84 -3.00 8.83
N GLU A 44 25.89 -1.77 9.34
CA GLU A 44 26.85 -0.76 8.88
C GLU A 44 28.31 -1.24 8.94
N HIS A 45 28.66 -1.99 9.98
CA HIS A 45 29.99 -2.54 10.18
C HIS A 45 30.44 -3.52 9.06
N LEU A 46 29.50 -4.00 8.24
CA LEU A 46 29.78 -4.88 7.09
C LEU A 46 30.21 -4.08 5.85
N ASN A 47 29.95 -2.77 5.81
CA ASN A 47 30.41 -1.90 4.72
C ASN A 47 31.93 -1.90 4.63
N PHE A 48 32.44 -1.68 3.42
CA PHE A 48 33.88 -1.58 3.18
C PHE A 48 34.16 -0.64 2.03
N GLU A 49 35.42 -0.23 1.90
CA GLU A 49 35.87 0.50 0.73
C GLU A 49 37.03 -0.23 0.05
N ILE A 50 37.16 -0.01 -1.26
CA ILE A 50 38.29 -0.50 -2.05
C ILE A 50 39.20 0.68 -2.36
N LYS A 51 40.44 0.60 -1.88
CA LYS A 51 41.49 1.57 -2.12
C LYS A 51 42.36 1.15 -3.30
N LYS A 52 43.23 2.08 -3.71
CA LYS A 52 44.24 1.90 -4.75
C LYS A 52 44.96 0.56 -4.61
N GLY A 53 45.10 -0.17 -5.71
CA GLY A 53 45.62 -1.53 -5.77
C GLY A 53 44.57 -2.62 -5.52
N GLY A 54 43.28 -2.27 -5.43
CA GLY A 54 42.22 -3.25 -5.14
C GLY A 54 42.20 -3.73 -3.69
N VAL A 55 42.76 -2.95 -2.76
CA VAL A 55 42.88 -3.30 -1.34
C VAL A 55 41.58 -3.01 -0.62
N ILE A 56 41.00 -4.02 0.02
CA ILE A 56 39.80 -3.87 0.85
C ILE A 56 40.20 -3.31 2.21
N CYS A 57 39.48 -2.28 2.66
CA CYS A 57 39.66 -1.66 3.96
C CYS A 57 38.30 -1.35 4.59
N GLU A 58 38.30 -1.11 5.90
CA GLU A 58 37.18 -0.44 6.56
C GLU A 58 36.96 0.94 5.94
N VAL A 59 35.70 1.40 5.94
CA VAL A 59 35.33 2.71 5.40
C VAL A 59 36.03 3.82 6.19
N ASP A 60 36.94 4.57 5.55
CA ASP A 60 37.58 5.73 6.18
C ASP A 60 36.60 6.90 6.33
N LYS A 61 36.01 6.98 7.53
CA LYS A 61 35.09 8.05 7.94
C LYS A 61 35.80 9.38 8.26
N LYS A 62 37.12 9.39 8.44
CA LYS A 62 37.90 10.56 8.84
C LYS A 62 38.20 11.47 7.65
N THR A 63 38.42 10.88 6.47
CA THR A 63 38.73 11.63 5.25
C THR A 63 37.50 11.74 4.36
N SER A 64 36.82 12.90 4.40
CA SER A 64 35.66 13.17 3.55
C SER A 64 36.01 13.05 2.06
N VAL A 65 35.05 12.60 1.24
CA VAL A 65 35.23 12.47 -0.21
C VAL A 65 35.66 13.79 -0.87
N PRO A 66 35.12 14.98 -0.50
CA PRO A 66 35.63 16.27 -1.00
C PRO A 66 37.11 16.51 -0.68
N LYS A 67 37.57 16.10 0.51
CA LYS A 67 38.98 16.17 0.89
C LYS A 67 39.83 15.20 0.06
N ARG A 68 39.34 13.98 -0.19
CA ARG A 68 40.00 13.01 -1.08
C ARG A 68 40.15 13.55 -2.50
N ILE A 69 39.10 14.17 -3.05
CA ILE A 69 39.14 14.84 -4.36
C ILE A 69 40.22 15.93 -4.37
N LYS A 70 40.24 16.80 -3.35
CA LYS A 70 41.25 17.87 -3.24
C LYS A 70 42.67 17.32 -3.22
N MET A 71 42.93 16.30 -2.40
CA MET A 71 44.24 15.65 -2.31
C MET A 71 44.68 15.04 -3.65
N LEU A 72 43.78 14.34 -4.34
CA LEU A 72 44.04 13.75 -5.66
C LEU A 72 44.42 14.82 -6.69
N LEU A 73 43.70 15.95 -6.71
CA LEU A 73 44.00 17.06 -7.61
C LEU A 73 45.32 17.74 -7.27
N GLU A 74 45.63 17.93 -5.99
CA GLU A 74 46.90 18.51 -5.52
C GLU A 74 48.09 17.63 -5.87
N GLU A 75 48.01 16.33 -5.60
CA GLU A 75 49.05 15.33 -5.95
C GLU A 75 49.38 15.36 -7.44
N ARG A 76 48.35 15.51 -8.28
CA ARG A 76 48.49 15.52 -9.74
C ARG A 76 48.67 16.92 -10.35
N LYS A 77 48.73 17.96 -9.52
CA LYS A 77 48.85 19.38 -9.93
C LYS A 77 47.76 19.82 -10.91
N ILE A 78 46.53 19.39 -10.67
CA ILE A 78 45.37 19.65 -11.53
C ILE A 78 44.53 20.78 -10.94
N TRP A 79 44.18 21.75 -11.78
CA TRP A 79 43.29 22.82 -11.40
C TRP A 79 41.82 22.36 -11.44
N ASP A 80 41.09 22.55 -10.33
CA ASP A 80 39.64 22.37 -10.30
C ASP A 80 38.95 23.58 -10.97
N PRO A 81 38.25 23.40 -12.11
CA PRO A 81 37.60 24.49 -12.81
C PRO A 81 36.42 25.11 -12.03
N ASN A 82 35.90 24.43 -11.01
CA ASN A 82 34.88 24.95 -10.11
C ASN A 82 35.46 25.68 -8.89
N ARG A 83 36.78 25.69 -8.70
CA ARG A 83 37.41 26.41 -7.58
C ARG A 83 37.07 27.91 -7.65
N GLY A 84 36.52 28.43 -6.55
CA GLY A 84 36.09 29.83 -6.44
C GLY A 84 34.80 30.17 -7.18
N ARG A 85 34.08 29.18 -7.73
CA ARG A 85 32.77 29.39 -8.38
C ARG A 85 31.64 28.94 -7.46
N ASP A 86 30.69 29.84 -7.20
CA ASP A 86 29.44 29.55 -6.48
C ASP A 86 28.27 30.22 -7.22
N PRO A 87 27.37 29.45 -7.87
CA PRO A 87 27.30 27.98 -7.88
C PRO A 87 28.36 27.34 -8.81
N PRO A 88 28.74 26.07 -8.56
CA PRO A 88 29.62 25.33 -9.45
C PRO A 88 28.94 25.10 -10.81
N PHE A 89 29.74 25.04 -11.88
CA PHE A 89 29.24 24.97 -13.25
C PHE A 89 29.66 23.68 -13.97
N PHE A 90 30.93 23.31 -13.89
CA PHE A 90 31.51 22.21 -14.65
C PHE A 90 31.22 20.85 -14.00
N ARG A 91 31.05 19.82 -14.84
CA ARG A 91 30.89 18.43 -14.40
C ARG A 91 32.26 17.85 -14.04
N THR A 92 32.63 17.94 -12.76
CA THR A 92 33.92 17.46 -12.25
C THR A 92 33.82 16.10 -11.57
N VAL A 93 32.63 15.53 -11.41
CA VAL A 93 32.41 14.23 -10.77
C VAL A 93 31.47 13.37 -11.61
N ALA A 94 31.75 12.08 -11.71
CA ALA A 94 30.85 11.02 -12.12
C ALA A 94 30.52 10.17 -10.90
N ASN A 95 29.26 10.23 -10.45
CA ASN A 95 28.75 9.37 -9.40
C ASN A 95 28.26 8.07 -10.06
N ILE A 96 28.96 6.99 -9.82
CA ILE A 96 28.71 5.68 -10.41
C ILE A 96 28.10 4.77 -9.33
N ILE A 97 26.96 4.17 -9.62
CA ILE A 97 26.33 3.14 -8.79
C ILE A 97 26.45 1.79 -9.51
N LEU A 98 27.01 0.78 -8.83
CA LEU A 98 27.11 -0.58 -9.32
C LEU A 98 26.35 -1.52 -8.39
N GLY A 99 25.62 -2.48 -8.95
CA GLY A 99 24.88 -3.46 -8.16
C GLY A 99 24.15 -4.47 -9.03
N GLY A 100 23.06 -5.01 -8.52
CA GLY A 100 22.24 -5.97 -9.24
C GLY A 100 20.88 -6.19 -8.58
N SER A 101 20.14 -7.18 -9.09
CA SER A 101 18.89 -7.64 -8.48
C SER A 101 19.11 -8.05 -7.03
N ARG A 102 18.17 -7.65 -6.17
CA ARG A 102 18.27 -7.76 -4.72
C ARG A 102 18.67 -9.15 -4.24
N ASP A 103 17.91 -10.16 -4.64
CA ASP A 103 18.11 -11.52 -4.12
C ASP A 103 19.50 -12.05 -4.47
N GLN A 104 19.98 -11.75 -5.69
CA GLN A 104 21.31 -12.15 -6.13
C GLN A 104 22.41 -11.37 -5.39
N MET A 105 22.24 -10.06 -5.19
CA MET A 105 23.20 -9.27 -4.42
C MET A 105 23.23 -9.67 -2.93
N HIS A 106 22.10 -10.03 -2.35
CA HIS A 106 22.01 -10.59 -0.99
C HIS A 106 22.72 -11.93 -0.89
N ARG A 107 22.54 -12.83 -1.88
CA ARG A 107 23.28 -14.10 -1.96
C ARG A 107 24.79 -13.87 -1.97
N LEU A 108 25.28 -12.93 -2.79
CA LEU A 108 26.71 -12.59 -2.83
C LEU A 108 27.20 -12.02 -1.49
N ALA A 109 26.40 -11.15 -0.85
CA ALA A 109 26.78 -10.42 0.35
C ALA A 109 26.71 -11.26 1.63
N PHE A 110 25.73 -12.15 1.74
CA PHE A 110 25.35 -12.81 2.99
C PHE A 110 25.17 -14.33 2.84
N GLY A 111 25.28 -14.90 1.63
CA GLY A 111 25.08 -16.32 1.39
C GLY A 111 23.66 -16.76 1.73
N ASP A 112 23.54 -17.81 2.54
CA ASP A 112 22.25 -18.36 3.00
C ASP A 112 21.74 -17.69 4.29
N GLN A 113 22.43 -16.66 4.80
CA GLN A 113 22.01 -15.97 6.02
C GLN A 113 20.70 -15.19 5.79
N VAL A 114 19.78 -15.32 6.74
CA VAL A 114 18.47 -14.65 6.66
C VAL A 114 18.60 -13.21 7.15
N VAL A 115 18.54 -12.25 6.22
CA VAL A 115 18.51 -10.81 6.54
C VAL A 115 17.07 -10.33 6.71
N ASN A 116 16.75 -9.77 7.88
CA ASN A 116 15.43 -9.21 8.14
C ASN A 116 15.37 -7.76 7.68
N LEU A 117 14.73 -7.52 6.54
CA LEU A 117 14.57 -6.19 5.93
C LEU A 117 13.43 -5.34 6.55
N LYS A 118 12.80 -5.80 7.64
CA LYS A 118 11.79 -4.99 8.34
C LYS A 118 12.46 -3.82 9.05
N LYS A 119 11.85 -2.64 8.99
CA LYS A 119 12.35 -1.44 9.69
C LYS A 119 12.51 -1.71 11.19
N GLY A 120 13.71 -1.46 11.72
CA GLY A 120 14.04 -1.67 13.13
C GLY A 120 14.39 -3.11 13.51
N ALA A 121 14.51 -4.02 12.54
CA ALA A 121 15.06 -5.34 12.78
C ALA A 121 16.54 -5.25 13.18
N ASP A 122 16.97 -6.18 14.03
CA ASP A 122 18.36 -6.36 14.40
C ASP A 122 19.00 -7.44 13.52
N ASN A 123 20.04 -7.06 12.78
CA ASN A 123 20.85 -7.92 11.93
C ASN A 123 22.33 -7.88 12.34
N SER A 124 22.65 -7.53 13.59
CA SER A 124 24.03 -7.48 14.11
C SER A 124 24.77 -8.81 14.06
N ASN A 125 24.06 -9.93 13.93
CA ASN A 125 24.62 -11.27 13.80
C ASN A 125 25.07 -11.62 12.36
N ILE A 126 24.69 -10.81 11.37
CA ILE A 126 25.02 -11.08 9.96
C ILE A 126 26.50 -10.83 9.71
N VAL A 127 27.14 -11.71 8.96
CA VAL A 127 28.54 -11.59 8.56
C VAL A 127 28.65 -11.47 7.04
N ARG A 128 29.55 -10.59 6.57
CA ARG A 128 29.83 -10.42 5.14
C ARG A 128 30.51 -11.66 4.55
N CYS A 129 30.05 -12.12 3.40
CA CYS A 129 30.65 -13.22 2.66
C CYS A 129 31.82 -12.76 1.75
N PRO A 130 32.80 -13.63 1.45
CA PRO A 130 33.90 -13.29 0.53
C PRO A 130 33.43 -13.02 -0.91
N GLU A 131 32.32 -13.61 -1.36
CA GLU A 131 31.87 -13.51 -2.76
C GLU A 131 31.52 -12.05 -3.15
N ILE A 132 30.94 -11.26 -2.23
CA ILE A 132 30.69 -9.83 -2.50
C ILE A 132 31.98 -9.00 -2.55
N GLU A 133 33.03 -9.42 -1.84
CA GLU A 133 34.35 -8.77 -1.92
C GLU A 133 35.01 -9.03 -3.27
N GLU A 134 34.93 -10.27 -3.77
CA GLU A 134 35.41 -10.65 -5.11
C GLU A 134 34.65 -9.89 -6.20
N TRP A 135 33.33 -9.85 -6.10
CA TRP A 135 32.50 -9.05 -7.00
C TRP A 135 32.90 -7.57 -6.98
N ALA A 136 33.05 -6.99 -5.79
CA ALA A 136 33.43 -5.59 -5.65
C ALA A 136 34.84 -5.31 -6.21
N LYS A 137 35.80 -6.22 -6.04
CA LYS A 137 37.14 -6.13 -6.64
C LYS A 137 37.10 -6.16 -8.15
N ASP A 138 36.30 -7.04 -8.75
CA ASP A 138 36.13 -7.08 -10.20
C ASP A 138 35.45 -5.81 -10.73
N MET A 139 34.45 -5.30 -10.02
CA MET A 139 33.81 -4.02 -10.33
C MET A 139 34.80 -2.85 -10.24
N TYR A 140 35.65 -2.84 -9.21
CA TYR A 140 36.71 -1.85 -9.05
C TYR A 140 37.71 -1.92 -10.21
N LYS A 141 38.17 -3.13 -10.56
CA LYS A 141 39.07 -3.36 -11.69
C LYS A 141 38.46 -2.86 -13.00
N PHE A 142 37.19 -3.16 -13.26
CA PHE A 142 36.46 -2.66 -14.43
C PHE A 142 36.46 -1.13 -14.48
N VAL A 143 36.14 -0.45 -13.37
CA VAL A 143 36.15 1.02 -13.29
C VAL A 143 37.57 1.56 -13.52
N CYS A 144 38.60 0.93 -12.95
CA CYS A 144 40.00 1.31 -13.16
C CYS A 144 40.43 1.18 -14.62
N GLU A 145 40.10 0.08 -15.28
CA GLU A 145 40.43 -0.15 -16.68
C GLU A 145 39.71 0.83 -17.62
N ARG A 146 38.48 1.22 -17.30
CA ARG A 146 37.69 2.13 -18.13
C ARG A 146 37.98 3.59 -17.89
N PHE A 147 38.26 3.98 -16.66
CA PHE A 147 38.30 5.39 -16.26
C PHE A 147 39.63 5.84 -15.67
N GLY A 148 40.56 4.91 -15.41
CA GLY A 148 41.84 5.16 -14.75
C GLY A 148 41.71 5.11 -13.23
N GLU A 149 42.54 4.31 -12.57
CA GLU A 149 42.54 4.19 -11.10
C GLU A 149 42.83 5.53 -10.41
N GLN A 150 43.73 6.33 -11.00
CA GLN A 150 44.10 7.67 -10.53
C GLN A 150 42.95 8.69 -10.57
N ASN A 151 41.83 8.34 -11.20
CA ASN A 151 40.63 9.17 -11.29
C ASN A 151 39.58 8.78 -10.24
N ILE A 152 39.77 7.72 -9.46
CA ILE A 152 38.80 7.25 -8.47
C ILE A 152 39.09 7.92 -7.13
N ALA A 153 38.20 8.80 -6.69
CA ALA A 153 38.30 9.47 -5.38
C ALA A 153 37.70 8.64 -4.23
N SER A 154 36.74 7.77 -4.53
CA SER A 154 36.07 6.91 -3.54
C SER A 154 35.42 5.71 -4.22
N PHE A 155 35.49 4.53 -3.60
CA PHE A 155 34.77 3.32 -4.01
C PHE A 155 34.32 2.57 -2.76
N ILE A 156 33.05 2.74 -2.38
CA ILE A 156 32.50 2.24 -1.12
C ILE A 156 31.38 1.26 -1.42
N VAL A 157 31.38 0.12 -0.73
CA VAL A 157 30.34 -0.90 -0.81
C VAL A 157 29.44 -0.79 0.40
N HIS A 158 28.15 -0.55 0.15
CA HIS A 158 27.11 -0.51 1.16
C HIS A 158 26.38 -1.84 1.21
N LEU A 159 26.42 -2.48 2.37
CA LEU A 159 25.72 -3.72 2.71
C LEU A 159 24.64 -3.47 3.78
N ASP A 160 24.44 -2.21 4.17
CA ASP A 160 23.56 -1.78 5.25
C ASP A 160 22.21 -1.23 4.78
N GLU A 161 21.95 -1.27 3.47
CA GLU A 161 20.66 -0.89 2.89
C GLU A 161 19.87 -2.12 2.42
N THR A 162 18.67 -1.89 1.87
CA THR A 162 17.83 -2.95 1.30
C THR A 162 18.51 -3.70 0.15
N ASN A 163 19.39 -3.04 -0.62
CA ASN A 163 20.11 -3.66 -1.73
C ASN A 163 21.62 -3.42 -1.58
N PRO A 164 22.47 -4.46 -1.52
CA PRO A 164 23.91 -4.29 -1.58
C PRO A 164 24.35 -3.61 -2.89
N HIS A 165 25.16 -2.56 -2.79
CA HIS A 165 25.61 -1.80 -3.96
C HIS A 165 26.89 -1.00 -3.68
N VAL A 166 27.51 -0.49 -4.75
CA VAL A 166 28.70 0.36 -4.71
C VAL A 166 28.34 1.80 -4.99
N HIS A 167 28.91 2.71 -4.21
CA HIS A 167 29.08 4.12 -4.55
C HIS A 167 30.52 4.40 -4.98
N CYS A 168 30.70 4.72 -6.26
CA CYS A 168 31.98 5.12 -6.82
C CYS A 168 31.97 6.59 -7.23
N THR A 169 32.90 7.37 -6.71
CA THR A 169 33.14 8.76 -7.08
C THR A 169 34.36 8.83 -7.99
N MET A 170 34.13 9.05 -9.29
CA MET A 170 35.18 9.14 -10.31
C MET A 170 35.29 10.57 -10.84
N LEU A 171 36.50 11.06 -11.08
CA LEU A 171 36.79 12.37 -11.65
C LEU A 171 37.12 12.21 -13.15
N PRO A 172 36.34 12.79 -14.08
CA PRO A 172 36.55 12.59 -15.52
C PRO A 172 37.73 13.45 -16.00
N ILE A 173 38.95 13.05 -15.64
CA ILE A 173 40.21 13.75 -15.93
C ILE A 173 40.98 12.95 -16.97
N THR A 174 41.20 13.55 -18.14
CA THR A 174 41.91 12.91 -19.24
C THR A 174 43.40 12.74 -18.95
N GLU A 175 44.10 12.00 -19.80
CA GLU A 175 45.56 11.81 -19.73
C GLU A 175 46.34 13.13 -19.75
N ASN A 176 45.77 14.17 -20.40
CA ASN A 176 46.31 15.53 -20.41
C ASN A 176 46.01 16.32 -19.12
N ASN A 177 45.59 15.65 -18.05
CA ASN A 177 45.25 16.25 -16.75
C ASN A 177 44.20 17.37 -16.83
N LYS A 178 43.22 17.23 -17.74
CA LYS A 178 42.09 18.17 -17.88
C LYS A 178 40.76 17.47 -17.64
N PHE A 179 39.84 18.15 -16.95
CA PHE A 179 38.47 17.67 -16.81
C PHE A 179 37.74 17.66 -18.16
N SER A 180 37.16 16.52 -18.53
CA SER A 180 36.34 16.37 -19.72
C SER A 180 35.31 15.26 -19.54
N TRP A 181 34.08 15.63 -19.18
CA TRP A 181 32.93 14.69 -19.19
C TRP A 181 32.74 14.06 -20.57
N LYS A 182 32.87 14.87 -21.62
CA LYS A 182 32.62 14.48 -23.02
C LYS A 182 33.58 13.38 -23.47
N SER A 183 34.83 13.40 -23.03
CA SER A 183 35.82 12.39 -23.39
C SER A 183 35.49 11.00 -22.84
N TYR A 184 34.80 10.92 -21.70
CA TYR A 184 34.44 9.65 -21.08
C TYR A 184 33.02 9.18 -21.41
N PHE A 185 32.08 10.12 -21.60
CA PHE A 185 30.64 9.80 -21.68
C PHE A 185 29.96 10.32 -22.95
N GLY A 186 30.75 10.82 -23.91
CA GLY A 186 30.26 11.34 -25.18
C GLY A 186 29.84 12.80 -25.10
N GLU A 187 30.00 13.49 -26.24
CA GLU A 187 29.47 14.83 -26.45
C GLU A 187 28.06 14.79 -27.01
N LEU A 188 27.84 13.94 -28.01
CA LEU A 188 26.56 13.72 -28.65
C LEU A 188 25.79 12.58 -27.98
N LYS A 189 24.47 12.63 -28.09
CA LYS A 189 23.58 11.58 -27.56
C LYS A 189 23.91 10.19 -28.13
N THR A 190 24.30 10.13 -29.41
CA THR A 190 24.70 8.90 -30.10
C THR A 190 25.98 8.29 -29.54
N ASP A 191 26.99 9.12 -29.24
CA ASP A 191 28.22 8.68 -28.59
C ASP A 191 27.94 8.15 -27.19
N GLY A 192 27.12 8.88 -26.42
CA GLY A 192 26.66 8.44 -25.11
C GLY A 192 25.99 7.06 -25.20
N LEU A 193 25.01 6.88 -26.08
CA LEU A 193 24.33 5.59 -26.26
C LEU A 193 25.31 4.45 -26.56
N ARG A 194 26.30 4.67 -27.44
CA ARG A 194 27.33 3.68 -27.75
C ARG A 194 28.18 3.35 -26.53
N ILE A 195 28.66 4.37 -25.80
CA ILE A 195 29.49 4.23 -24.61
C ILE A 195 28.73 3.49 -23.50
N TYR A 196 27.55 3.96 -23.11
CA TYR A 196 26.74 3.32 -22.08
C TYR A 196 26.36 1.88 -22.43
N SER A 197 26.01 1.63 -23.70
CA SER A 197 25.74 0.26 -24.16
C SER A 197 26.97 -0.64 -24.05
N SER A 198 28.15 -0.13 -24.43
CA SER A 198 29.42 -0.86 -24.27
C SER A 198 29.74 -1.15 -22.81
N LEU A 199 29.58 -0.16 -21.92
CA LEU A 199 29.78 -0.35 -20.48
C LEU A 199 28.87 -1.44 -19.91
N HIS A 200 27.58 -1.44 -20.29
CA HIS A 200 26.66 -2.49 -19.89
C HIS A 200 27.00 -3.87 -20.49
N ASN A 201 27.53 -3.93 -21.72
CA ASN A 201 27.98 -5.19 -22.32
C ASN A 201 29.21 -5.75 -21.60
N ASP A 202 30.17 -4.89 -21.28
CA ASP A 202 31.43 -5.31 -20.67
C ASP A 202 31.26 -5.75 -19.22
N ILE A 203 30.49 -4.99 -18.44
CA ILE A 203 30.18 -5.40 -17.06
C ILE A 203 29.34 -6.68 -17.04
N ALA A 204 28.52 -6.97 -18.07
CA ALA A 204 27.76 -8.22 -18.17
C ALA A 204 28.66 -9.45 -18.34
N LYS A 205 29.78 -9.34 -19.07
CA LYS A 205 30.76 -10.43 -19.19
C LYS A 205 31.36 -10.77 -17.83
N ILE A 206 31.63 -9.76 -17.01
CA ILE A 206 32.18 -9.92 -15.66
C ILE A 206 31.10 -10.50 -14.74
N ASN A 207 29.89 -9.96 -14.80
CA ASN A 207 28.76 -10.32 -13.94
C ASN A 207 28.18 -11.72 -14.22
N GLN A 208 28.48 -12.32 -15.38
CA GLN A 208 28.03 -13.66 -15.72
C GLN A 208 28.41 -14.70 -14.67
N LYS A 209 29.66 -14.67 -14.15
CA LYS A 209 30.10 -15.61 -13.11
C LYS A 209 29.43 -15.38 -11.74
N TYR A 210 28.83 -14.20 -11.54
CA TYR A 210 28.07 -13.86 -10.35
C TYR A 210 26.55 -14.03 -10.54
N GLY A 211 26.11 -14.66 -11.64
CA GLY A 211 24.70 -14.91 -11.93
C GLY A 211 23.90 -13.65 -12.27
N LEU A 212 24.57 -12.58 -12.69
CA LEU A 212 23.95 -11.30 -13.05
C LEU A 212 24.04 -11.10 -14.56
N GLU A 213 22.91 -10.80 -15.18
CA GLU A 213 22.81 -10.58 -16.62
C GLU A 213 22.63 -9.12 -16.99
N ARG A 214 22.86 -8.81 -18.26
CA ARG A 214 22.59 -7.49 -18.83
C ARG A 214 21.11 -7.12 -18.69
N GLY A 215 20.86 -5.85 -18.37
CA GLY A 215 19.53 -5.26 -18.46
C GLY A 215 19.00 -5.23 -19.90
N ASP A 216 17.68 -5.22 -20.01
CA ASP A 216 16.98 -5.23 -21.29
C ASP A 216 17.13 -3.87 -21.99
N ARG A 217 17.08 -3.85 -23.32
CA ARG A 217 17.34 -2.62 -24.07
C ARG A 217 16.16 -1.67 -23.96
N ILE A 218 16.43 -0.37 -23.78
CA ILE A 218 15.39 0.68 -23.74
C ILE A 218 14.57 0.70 -25.04
N SER A 219 15.18 0.38 -26.19
CA SER A 219 14.49 0.28 -27.48
C SER A 219 13.41 -0.81 -27.51
N GLU A 220 13.53 -1.83 -26.66
CA GLU A 220 12.60 -2.96 -26.57
C GLU A 220 11.58 -2.73 -25.44
N THR A 221 12.01 -2.12 -24.33
CA THR A 221 11.19 -1.97 -23.12
C THR A 221 10.47 -0.64 -22.98
N GLY A 222 10.90 0.40 -23.70
CA GLY A 222 10.39 1.77 -23.54
C GLY A 222 10.71 2.41 -22.17
N ALA A 223 11.55 1.76 -21.35
CA ALA A 223 11.80 2.18 -19.98
C ALA A 223 12.50 3.55 -19.91
N ARG A 224 11.97 4.47 -19.10
CA ARG A 224 12.56 5.79 -18.80
C ARG A 224 12.99 5.85 -17.34
N HIS A 225 14.12 6.52 -17.06
CA HIS A 225 14.50 6.85 -15.70
C HIS A 225 13.42 7.72 -15.04
N ARG A 226 12.90 7.27 -13.91
CA ARG A 226 11.98 8.03 -13.06
C ARG A 226 12.72 8.49 -11.82
N SER A 227 12.57 9.76 -11.48
CA SER A 227 12.90 10.27 -10.16
C SER A 227 12.03 9.60 -9.08
N THR A 228 12.49 9.63 -7.83
CA THR A 228 11.73 9.13 -6.67
C THR A 228 10.37 9.83 -6.55
N GLU A 229 10.31 11.12 -6.90
CA GLU A 229 9.07 11.90 -6.89
C GLU A 229 8.09 11.47 -7.98
N GLU A 230 8.57 11.29 -9.22
CA GLU A 230 7.76 10.75 -10.33
C GLU A 230 7.22 9.37 -9.97
N TYR A 231 8.05 8.51 -9.36
CA TYR A 231 7.62 7.19 -8.89
C TYR A 231 6.48 7.26 -7.86
N HIS A 232 6.62 8.08 -6.82
CA HIS A 232 5.58 8.20 -5.80
C HIS A 232 4.31 8.87 -6.36
N ALA A 233 4.42 9.77 -7.34
CA ALA A 233 3.28 10.36 -8.02
C ALA A 233 2.49 9.35 -8.84
N GLU A 234 3.15 8.58 -9.70
CA GLU A 234 2.51 7.52 -10.48
C GLU A 234 1.89 6.44 -9.57
N LEU A 235 2.58 6.08 -8.48
CA LEU A 235 2.06 5.10 -7.52
C LEU A 235 0.80 5.62 -6.80
N ARG A 236 0.72 6.93 -6.50
CA ARG A 236 -0.51 7.54 -5.96
C ARG A 236 -1.65 7.45 -6.95
N GLU A 237 -1.42 7.86 -8.18
CA GLU A 237 -2.45 7.86 -9.23
C GLU A 237 -3.02 6.45 -9.43
N LYS A 238 -2.14 5.45 -9.46
CA LYS A 238 -2.55 4.04 -9.51
C LYS A 238 -3.40 3.63 -8.30
N LEU A 239 -2.94 3.93 -7.09
CA LEU A 239 -3.66 3.58 -5.85
C LEU A 239 -5.01 4.31 -5.75
N MET A 240 -5.09 5.55 -6.25
CA MET A 240 -6.31 6.34 -6.29
C MET A 240 -7.34 5.70 -7.23
N SER A 241 -6.91 5.27 -8.42
CA SER A 241 -7.77 4.55 -9.36
C SER A 241 -8.26 3.21 -8.80
N GLU A 242 -7.39 2.45 -8.13
CA GLU A 242 -7.77 1.20 -7.46
C GLU A 242 -8.76 1.43 -6.31
N ASN A 243 -8.58 2.50 -5.52
CA ASN A 243 -9.49 2.88 -4.43
C ASN A 243 -10.87 3.27 -4.97
N GLU A 244 -10.93 4.05 -6.05
CA GLU A 244 -12.20 4.46 -6.66
C GLU A 244 -13.00 3.25 -7.16
N GLN A 245 -12.34 2.32 -7.84
CA GLN A 245 -12.97 1.07 -8.32
C GLN A 245 -13.49 0.21 -7.17
N LEU A 246 -12.71 0.06 -6.09
CA LEU A 246 -13.14 -0.67 -4.89
C LEU A 246 -14.32 0.02 -4.20
N SER A 247 -14.32 1.35 -4.12
CA SER A 247 -15.41 2.13 -3.53
C SER A 247 -16.72 1.94 -4.31
N GLN A 248 -16.68 2.07 -5.64
CA GLN A 248 -17.84 1.83 -6.51
C GLN A 248 -18.38 0.39 -6.38
N THR A 249 -17.48 -0.59 -6.26
CA THR A 249 -17.86 -2.00 -6.06
C THR A 249 -18.60 -2.19 -4.74
N ILE A 250 -18.09 -1.61 -3.65
CA ILE A 250 -18.70 -1.67 -2.32
C ILE A 250 -20.08 -0.99 -2.33
N GLU A 251 -20.21 0.19 -2.95
CA GLU A 251 -21.48 0.91 -3.07
C GLU A 251 -22.52 0.10 -3.86
N GLY A 252 -22.10 -0.53 -4.97
CA GLY A 252 -22.94 -1.45 -5.73
C GLY A 252 -23.41 -2.64 -4.89
N GLN A 253 -22.50 -3.26 -4.13
CA GLN A 253 -22.84 -4.38 -3.23
C GLN A 253 -23.80 -3.97 -2.10
N GLN A 254 -23.63 -2.78 -1.52
CA GLN A 254 -24.54 -2.24 -0.51
C GLN A 254 -25.94 -2.00 -1.06
N THR A 255 -26.05 -1.54 -2.31
CA THR A 255 -27.33 -1.37 -3.01
C THR A 255 -28.03 -2.72 -3.17
N VAL A 256 -27.31 -3.75 -3.63
CA VAL A 256 -27.84 -5.12 -3.74
C VAL A 256 -28.31 -5.66 -2.38
N ILE A 257 -27.54 -5.44 -1.30
CA ILE A 257 -27.94 -5.83 0.07
C ILE A 257 -29.28 -5.17 0.47
N ARG A 258 -29.45 -3.89 0.15
CA ARG A 258 -30.69 -3.15 0.46
C ARG A 258 -31.88 -3.73 -0.30
N GLU A 259 -31.71 -4.03 -1.58
CA GLU A 259 -32.74 -4.66 -2.41
C GLU A 259 -33.10 -6.06 -1.91
N GLN A 260 -32.10 -6.89 -1.63
CA GLN A 260 -32.31 -8.26 -1.11
C GLN A 260 -33.01 -8.24 0.25
N ARG A 261 -32.70 -7.29 1.15
CA ARG A 261 -33.44 -7.11 2.41
C ARG A 261 -34.91 -6.81 2.19
N ALA A 262 -35.23 -5.93 1.23
CA ALA A 262 -36.61 -5.62 0.88
C ALA A 262 -37.34 -6.86 0.31
N THR A 263 -36.69 -7.62 -0.56
CA THR A 263 -37.22 -8.88 -1.10
C THR A 263 -37.49 -9.91 -0.01
N LEU A 264 -36.53 -10.14 0.89
CA LEU A 264 -36.68 -11.09 2.01
C LEU A 264 -37.84 -10.68 2.92
N SER A 265 -37.99 -9.39 3.24
CA SER A 265 -39.11 -8.90 4.03
C SER A 265 -40.47 -9.12 3.35
N GLY A 266 -40.53 -8.98 2.02
CA GLY A 266 -41.73 -9.29 1.23
C GLY A 266 -42.08 -10.77 1.29
N LEU A 267 -41.11 -11.64 1.03
CA LEU A 267 -41.28 -13.10 1.06
C LEU A 267 -41.69 -13.60 2.46
N GLU A 268 -41.16 -13.02 3.53
CA GLU A 268 -41.53 -13.35 4.90
C GLU A 268 -43.02 -13.07 5.18
N LYS A 269 -43.54 -11.93 4.68
CA LYS A 269 -44.98 -11.60 4.77
C LYS A 269 -45.82 -12.59 3.98
N ASP A 270 -45.41 -12.93 2.76
CA ASP A 270 -46.12 -13.89 1.91
C ASP A 270 -46.18 -15.27 2.53
N ILE A 271 -45.07 -15.76 3.11
CA ILE A 271 -45.01 -17.03 3.85
C ILE A 271 -45.97 -16.99 5.04
N LYS A 272 -46.02 -15.88 5.79
CA LYS A 272 -46.94 -15.74 6.93
C LYS A 272 -48.40 -15.83 6.48
N HIS A 273 -48.78 -15.15 5.39
CA HIS A 273 -50.13 -15.21 4.85
C HIS A 273 -50.47 -16.61 4.30
N ALA A 274 -49.57 -17.25 3.56
CA ALA A 274 -49.75 -18.59 3.03
C ALA A 274 -49.89 -19.63 4.16
N THR A 275 -49.06 -19.52 5.21
CA THR A 275 -49.13 -20.39 6.40
C THR A 275 -50.46 -20.24 7.13
N ALA A 276 -50.97 -19.00 7.28
CA ALA A 276 -52.26 -18.75 7.90
C ALA A 276 -53.41 -19.37 7.10
N ARG A 277 -53.39 -19.24 5.76
CA ARG A 277 -54.37 -19.87 4.87
C ARG A 277 -54.33 -21.39 4.95
N PHE A 278 -53.12 -21.97 4.92
CA PHE A 278 -52.91 -23.41 5.04
C PHE A 278 -53.52 -23.95 6.35
N LYS A 279 -53.21 -23.34 7.50
CA LYS A 279 -53.77 -23.71 8.80
C LYS A 279 -55.30 -23.58 8.83
N ALA A 280 -55.86 -22.51 8.27
CA ALA A 280 -57.30 -22.32 8.22
C ALA A 280 -58.00 -23.43 7.41
N LEU A 281 -57.43 -23.83 6.27
CA LEU A 281 -57.94 -24.92 5.45
C LEU A 281 -57.86 -26.27 6.17
N GLN A 282 -56.74 -26.56 6.87
CA GLN A 282 -56.61 -27.77 7.70
C GLN A 282 -57.72 -27.84 8.75
N THR A 283 -57.98 -26.75 9.47
CA THR A 283 -59.05 -26.69 10.48
C THR A 283 -60.43 -26.87 9.86
N MET A 284 -60.69 -26.29 8.68
CA MET A 284 -61.97 -26.47 7.98
C MET A 284 -62.19 -27.93 7.57
N ILE A 285 -61.16 -28.61 7.06
CA ILE A 285 -61.22 -30.03 6.69
C ILE A 285 -61.50 -30.89 7.92
N ALA A 286 -60.74 -30.71 9.00
CA ALA A 286 -60.95 -31.45 10.25
C ALA A 286 -62.37 -31.28 10.81
N ASN A 287 -62.94 -30.06 10.73
CA ASN A 287 -64.31 -29.80 11.14
C ASN A 287 -65.34 -30.52 10.25
N LEU A 288 -65.13 -30.54 8.93
CA LEU A 288 -65.99 -31.25 7.98
C LEU A 288 -65.91 -32.77 8.15
N GLU A 289 -64.72 -33.33 8.38
CA GLU A 289 -64.51 -34.74 8.69
C GLU A 289 -65.22 -35.14 10.00
N SER A 290 -65.14 -34.30 11.04
CA SER A 290 -65.91 -34.53 12.27
C SER A 290 -67.41 -34.52 12.01
N LYS A 291 -67.92 -33.60 11.17
CA LYS A 291 -69.33 -33.58 10.77
C LYS A 291 -69.72 -34.86 10.01
N LYS A 292 -68.89 -35.30 9.06
CA LYS A 292 -69.09 -36.55 8.32
C LYS A 292 -69.19 -37.74 9.25
N ASN A 293 -68.28 -37.87 10.22
CA ASN A 293 -68.28 -38.97 11.18
C ASN A 293 -69.57 -38.98 12.03
N ARG A 294 -70.06 -37.81 12.48
CA ARG A 294 -71.35 -37.73 13.20
C ARG A 294 -72.53 -38.18 12.35
N LEU A 295 -72.57 -37.79 11.08
CA LEU A 295 -73.63 -38.23 10.17
C LEU A 295 -73.57 -39.74 9.93
N LEU A 296 -72.37 -40.32 9.80
CA LEU A 296 -72.18 -41.78 9.68
C LEU A 296 -72.64 -42.52 10.95
N GLU A 297 -72.33 -41.99 12.13
CA GLU A 297 -72.83 -42.52 13.41
C GLU A 297 -74.36 -42.46 13.48
N GLU A 298 -74.98 -41.39 12.98
CA GLU A 298 -76.44 -41.23 12.90
C GLU A 298 -77.07 -42.25 11.94
N VAL A 299 -76.42 -42.55 10.81
CA VAL A 299 -76.84 -43.65 9.90
C VAL A 299 -76.82 -44.99 10.61
N GLU A 300 -75.75 -45.31 11.34
CA GLU A 300 -75.66 -46.57 12.08
C GLU A 300 -76.70 -46.65 13.22
N GLN A 301 -76.98 -45.54 13.89
CA GLN A 301 -78.02 -45.47 14.90
C GLN A 301 -79.42 -45.68 14.29
N LEU A 302 -79.72 -45.03 13.15
CA LEU A 302 -80.97 -45.21 12.42
C LEU A 302 -81.19 -46.65 11.96
N LYS A 303 -80.14 -47.33 11.50
CA LYS A 303 -80.21 -48.77 11.16
C LYS A 303 -80.57 -49.62 12.38
N ARG A 304 -79.93 -49.38 13.53
CA ARG A 304 -80.25 -50.08 14.80
C ARG A 304 -81.69 -49.83 15.25
N ASP A 305 -82.16 -48.59 15.17
CA ASP A 305 -83.53 -48.24 15.58
C ASP A 305 -84.58 -48.86 14.65
N ARG A 306 -84.29 -48.98 13.34
CA ARG A 306 -85.11 -49.74 12.39
C ARG A 306 -85.14 -51.24 12.72
N ASP A 307 -83.97 -51.84 12.93
CA ASP A 307 -83.85 -53.29 13.18
C ASP A 307 -84.47 -53.70 14.53
N SER A 308 -84.51 -52.78 15.50
CA SER A 308 -85.21 -52.96 16.78
C SER A 308 -86.73 -52.65 16.73
N GLY A 309 -87.25 -52.22 15.58
CA GLY A 309 -88.68 -51.94 15.36
C GLY A 309 -89.19 -50.62 15.96
N LYS A 310 -88.31 -49.72 16.42
CA LYS A 310 -88.69 -48.43 17.02
C LYS A 310 -89.21 -47.40 16.02
N ILE A 311 -88.87 -47.56 14.74
CA ILE A 311 -89.25 -46.66 13.64
C ILE A 311 -89.69 -47.49 12.44
N SER A 312 -90.63 -46.95 11.65
CA SER A 312 -91.13 -47.61 10.44
C SER A 312 -90.09 -47.65 9.31
N ALA A 313 -90.21 -48.60 8.39
CA ALA A 313 -89.32 -48.70 7.22
C ALA A 313 -89.39 -47.43 6.34
N GLU A 314 -90.58 -46.84 6.19
CA GLU A 314 -90.80 -45.59 5.45
C GLU A 314 -90.10 -44.39 6.12
N GLU A 315 -90.22 -44.22 7.44
CA GLU A 315 -89.54 -43.14 8.17
C GLU A 315 -88.02 -43.29 8.16
N ALA A 316 -87.53 -44.52 8.31
CA ALA A 316 -86.11 -44.82 8.22
C ALA A 316 -85.56 -44.44 6.84
N LYS A 317 -86.30 -44.75 5.76
CA LYS A 317 -85.92 -44.42 4.38
C LYS A 317 -85.84 -42.90 4.15
N ILE A 318 -86.85 -42.14 4.57
CA ILE A 318 -86.88 -40.67 4.40
C ILE A 318 -85.70 -40.00 5.13
N ARG A 319 -85.40 -40.42 6.37
CA ARG A 319 -84.26 -39.88 7.11
C ARG A 319 -82.92 -40.28 6.49
N LEU A 320 -82.80 -41.50 6.01
CA LEU A 320 -81.58 -42.01 5.41
C LEU A 320 -81.26 -41.29 4.09
N ASP A 321 -82.27 -41.04 3.24
CA ASP A 321 -82.12 -40.22 2.02
C ASP A 321 -81.65 -38.79 2.36
N ARG A 322 -82.20 -38.19 3.44
CA ARG A 322 -81.78 -36.84 3.87
C ARG A 322 -80.32 -36.83 4.33
N ILE A 323 -79.93 -37.79 5.17
CA ILE A 323 -78.55 -37.89 5.66
C ILE A 323 -77.58 -38.19 4.52
N GLN A 324 -77.96 -39.06 3.57
CA GLN A 324 -77.15 -39.32 2.37
C GLN A 324 -76.88 -38.06 1.58
N LYS A 325 -77.91 -37.24 1.34
CA LYS A 325 -77.74 -35.94 0.66
C LYS A 325 -76.83 -34.98 1.44
N GLU A 326 -76.98 -34.91 2.77
CA GLU A 326 -76.07 -34.12 3.61
C GLU A 326 -74.63 -34.66 3.58
N LEU A 327 -74.45 -35.98 3.46
CA LEU A 327 -73.14 -36.64 3.37
C LEU A 327 -72.45 -36.30 2.04
N GLU A 328 -73.19 -36.36 0.93
CA GLU A 328 -72.71 -35.97 -0.40
C GLU A 328 -72.25 -34.50 -0.41
N GLU A 329 -73.06 -33.59 0.17
CA GLU A 329 -72.67 -32.17 0.28
C GLU A 329 -71.43 -31.94 1.15
N VAL A 330 -71.25 -32.74 2.22
CA VAL A 330 -70.06 -32.65 3.08
C VAL A 330 -68.83 -33.20 2.34
N ASP A 331 -68.97 -34.29 1.60
CA ASP A 331 -67.90 -34.90 0.82
C ASP A 331 -67.43 -33.99 -0.32
N GLU A 332 -68.33 -33.33 -1.03
CA GLU A 332 -67.98 -32.30 -2.02
C GLU A 332 -67.20 -31.15 -1.38
N LYS A 333 -67.62 -30.68 -0.21
CA LYS A 333 -66.92 -29.61 0.53
C LYS A 333 -65.54 -30.05 1.00
N ILE A 334 -65.40 -31.30 1.47
CA ILE A 334 -64.09 -31.85 1.85
C ILE A 334 -63.19 -31.90 0.61
N ALA A 335 -63.68 -32.40 -0.53
CA ALA A 335 -62.91 -32.45 -1.77
C ALA A 335 -62.43 -31.05 -2.23
N ASP A 336 -63.31 -30.03 -2.22
CA ASP A 336 -62.96 -28.64 -2.52
C ASP A 336 -61.87 -28.10 -1.59
N LYS A 337 -62.01 -28.30 -0.28
CA LYS A 337 -61.03 -27.81 0.70
C LYS A 337 -59.70 -28.55 0.60
N THR A 338 -59.71 -29.85 0.35
CA THR A 338 -58.50 -30.66 0.15
C THR A 338 -57.73 -30.21 -1.09
N GLN A 339 -58.41 -29.92 -2.20
CA GLN A 339 -57.77 -29.37 -3.40
C GLN A 339 -57.16 -27.98 -3.14
N LYS A 340 -57.87 -27.12 -2.41
CA LYS A 340 -57.36 -25.79 -2.01
C LYS A 340 -56.17 -25.91 -1.05
N LEU A 341 -56.20 -26.88 -0.14
CA LEU A 341 -55.10 -27.16 0.79
C LEU A 341 -53.84 -27.56 0.02
N HIS A 342 -53.97 -28.51 -0.92
CA HIS A 342 -52.85 -28.93 -1.77
C HIS A 342 -52.27 -27.77 -2.59
N THR A 343 -53.12 -26.88 -3.12
CA THR A 343 -52.67 -25.68 -3.82
C THR A 343 -51.89 -24.73 -2.89
N ALA A 344 -52.34 -24.56 -1.65
CA ALA A 344 -51.64 -23.75 -0.65
C ALA A 344 -50.30 -24.37 -0.23
N GLU A 345 -50.20 -25.69 -0.12
CA GLU A 345 -48.94 -26.41 0.13
C GLU A 345 -47.91 -26.15 -0.97
N LEU A 346 -48.33 -26.27 -2.23
CA LEU A 346 -47.44 -26.02 -3.38
C LEU A 346 -46.94 -24.57 -3.40
N GLN A 347 -47.82 -23.61 -3.12
CA GLN A 347 -47.44 -22.20 -3.00
C GLN A 347 -46.45 -21.95 -1.85
N LEU A 348 -46.65 -22.60 -0.70
CA LEU A 348 -45.75 -22.48 0.44
C LEU A 348 -44.35 -23.04 0.11
N ALA A 349 -44.28 -24.21 -0.53
CA ALA A 349 -43.03 -24.81 -0.97
C ALA A 349 -42.27 -23.94 -1.99
N GLN A 350 -43.00 -23.33 -2.93
CA GLN A 350 -42.42 -22.37 -3.89
C GLN A 350 -41.87 -21.12 -3.19
N LEU A 351 -42.60 -20.55 -2.23
CA LEU A 351 -42.15 -19.40 -1.45
C LEU A 351 -40.89 -19.74 -0.64
N GLN A 352 -40.87 -20.89 0.04
CA GLN A 352 -39.69 -21.36 0.78
C GLN A 352 -38.45 -21.50 -0.13
N THR A 353 -38.62 -22.04 -1.33
CA THR A 353 -37.53 -22.17 -2.30
C THR A 353 -37.00 -20.81 -2.76
N LYS A 354 -37.89 -19.84 -3.01
CA LYS A 354 -37.51 -18.46 -3.36
C LYS A 354 -36.77 -17.77 -2.22
N THR A 355 -37.21 -17.95 -0.98
CA THR A 355 -36.55 -17.41 0.22
C THR A 355 -35.14 -17.96 0.36
N LEU A 356 -34.95 -19.28 0.29
CA LEU A 356 -33.62 -19.91 0.34
C LEU A 356 -32.68 -19.37 -0.75
N SER A 357 -33.19 -19.15 -1.96
CA SER A 357 -32.38 -18.57 -3.04
C SER A 357 -32.00 -17.12 -2.75
N ALA A 358 -32.89 -16.32 -2.18
CA ALA A 358 -32.62 -14.93 -1.83
C ALA A 358 -31.62 -14.82 -0.65
N GLU A 359 -31.76 -15.68 0.36
CA GLU A 359 -30.84 -15.77 1.50
C GLU A 359 -29.42 -16.13 1.05
N ARG A 360 -29.28 -17.11 0.14
CA ARG A 360 -27.96 -17.47 -0.42
C ARG A 360 -27.29 -16.28 -1.14
N LYS A 361 -28.04 -15.55 -1.96
CA LYS A 361 -27.52 -14.36 -2.66
C LYS A 361 -27.12 -13.26 -1.67
N PHE A 362 -27.94 -13.04 -0.65
CA PHE A 362 -27.66 -12.09 0.42
C PHE A 362 -26.37 -12.43 1.16
N GLU A 363 -26.21 -13.69 1.58
CA GLU A 363 -25.03 -14.17 2.29
C GLU A 363 -23.76 -14.07 1.43
N GLU A 364 -23.86 -14.38 0.14
CA GLU A 364 -22.75 -14.27 -0.80
C GLU A 364 -22.25 -12.82 -0.93
N VAL A 365 -23.17 -11.86 -1.11
CA VAL A 365 -22.81 -10.44 -1.21
C VAL A 365 -22.24 -9.94 0.12
N GLN A 366 -22.79 -10.38 1.25
CA GLN A 366 -22.27 -10.02 2.58
C GLN A 366 -20.83 -10.54 2.79
N LYS A 367 -20.51 -11.76 2.36
CA LYS A 367 -19.15 -12.32 2.41
C LYS A 367 -18.17 -11.52 1.53
N ARG A 368 -18.60 -11.09 0.34
CA ARG A 368 -17.76 -10.23 -0.53
C ARG A 368 -17.47 -8.90 0.15
N LEU A 369 -18.48 -8.25 0.73
CA LEU A 369 -18.34 -6.98 1.45
C LEU A 369 -17.38 -7.10 2.64
N GLN A 370 -17.47 -8.18 3.42
CA GLN A 370 -16.56 -8.44 4.55
C GLN A 370 -15.09 -8.55 4.12
N LYS A 371 -14.82 -8.98 2.88
CA LYS A 371 -13.48 -9.06 2.31
C LYS A 371 -13.01 -7.74 1.71
N GLU A 372 -13.90 -7.01 1.03
CA GLU A 372 -13.56 -5.81 0.25
C GLU A 372 -13.39 -4.55 1.12
N VAL A 373 -14.20 -4.39 2.18
CA VAL A 373 -14.12 -3.21 3.07
C VAL A 373 -12.73 -3.07 3.73
N PRO A 374 -12.12 -4.12 4.29
CA PRO A 374 -10.75 -4.03 4.81
C PRO A 374 -9.70 -3.72 3.73
N LEU A 375 -9.90 -4.20 2.50
CA LEU A 375 -9.00 -3.92 1.38
C LEU A 375 -9.04 -2.44 0.99
N LEU A 376 -10.23 -1.85 0.90
CA LEU A 376 -10.40 -0.42 0.67
C LEU A 376 -9.69 0.40 1.76
N SER A 377 -9.93 0.09 3.04
CA SER A 377 -9.26 0.78 4.15
C SER A 377 -7.73 0.70 4.05
N LYS A 378 -7.18 -0.50 3.78
CA LYS A 378 -5.74 -0.71 3.62
C LYS A 378 -5.18 0.05 2.41
N ALA A 379 -5.90 0.07 1.30
CA ALA A 379 -5.50 0.78 0.09
C ALA A 379 -5.55 2.30 0.28
N THR A 380 -6.58 2.83 0.96
CA THR A 380 -6.68 4.25 1.33
C THR A 380 -5.52 4.66 2.26
N VAL A 381 -5.16 3.84 3.25
CA VAL A 381 -4.00 4.11 4.12
C VAL A 381 -2.70 4.18 3.31
N LYS A 382 -2.48 3.26 2.36
CA LYS A 382 -1.29 3.30 1.49
C LYS A 382 -1.27 4.57 0.63
N GLU A 383 -2.41 4.97 0.08
CA GLU A 383 -2.51 6.21 -0.69
C GLU A 383 -2.15 7.43 0.17
N MET A 384 -2.68 7.50 1.40
CA MET A 384 -2.35 8.56 2.36
C MET A 384 -0.86 8.57 2.74
N GLN A 385 -0.20 7.41 2.85
CA GLN A 385 1.25 7.34 3.03
C GLN A 385 1.99 7.98 1.85
N GLN A 386 1.58 7.67 0.62
CA GLN A 386 2.18 8.26 -0.57
C GLN A 386 1.90 9.77 -0.68
N MET A 387 0.76 10.25 -0.18
CA MET A 387 0.47 11.68 -0.06
C MET A 387 1.41 12.36 0.94
N GLY A 388 1.65 11.74 2.09
CA GLY A 388 2.62 12.22 3.08
C GLY A 388 4.03 12.38 2.49
N TYR A 389 4.51 11.40 1.73
CA TYR A 389 5.81 11.49 1.04
C TYR A 389 5.87 12.67 0.06
N MET A 390 4.81 12.92 -0.71
CA MET A 390 4.76 14.07 -1.61
C MET A 390 4.81 15.39 -0.86
N MET A 391 4.03 15.51 0.22
CA MET A 391 3.98 16.74 1.00
C MET A 391 5.32 17.03 1.67
N MET A 392 6.01 16.01 2.17
CA MET A 392 7.40 16.13 2.65
C MET A 392 8.34 16.62 1.55
N ALA A 393 8.30 16.02 0.35
CA ALA A 393 9.18 16.42 -0.75
C ALA A 393 8.92 17.88 -1.17
N THR A 394 7.67 18.29 -1.21
CA THR A 394 7.27 19.67 -1.52
C THR A 394 7.69 20.65 -0.43
N ASP A 395 7.50 20.34 0.86
CA ASP A 395 7.98 21.18 1.97
C ASP A 395 9.50 21.33 1.95
N ALA A 396 10.23 20.22 1.74
CA ALA A 396 11.68 20.21 1.61
C ALA A 396 12.15 21.11 0.45
N LYS A 397 11.51 21.03 -0.72
CA LYS A 397 11.81 21.91 -1.87
C LYS A 397 11.60 23.38 -1.54
N HIS A 398 10.47 23.74 -0.93
CA HIS A 398 10.18 25.12 -0.56
C HIS A 398 11.18 25.66 0.46
N ARG A 399 11.56 24.84 1.45
CA ARG A 399 12.59 25.22 2.44
C ARG A 399 13.96 25.38 1.80
N ILE A 400 14.36 24.47 0.92
CA ILE A 400 15.61 24.59 0.16
C ILE A 400 15.61 25.88 -0.66
N ALA A 401 14.50 26.22 -1.33
CA ALA A 401 14.37 27.46 -2.07
C ALA A 401 14.53 28.69 -1.18
N LYS A 402 13.83 28.75 -0.03
CA LYS A 402 13.96 29.83 0.96
C LYS A 402 15.36 29.92 1.55
N TYR A 403 16.00 28.78 1.83
CA TYR A 403 17.38 28.74 2.31
C TYR A 403 18.36 29.27 1.26
N HIS A 404 18.16 28.93 -0.02
CA HIS A 404 18.95 29.47 -1.12
C HIS A 404 18.76 30.98 -1.26
N GLU A 405 17.53 31.48 -1.12
CA GLU A 405 17.22 32.91 -1.14
C GLU A 405 17.88 33.65 0.02
N PHE A 406 17.77 33.13 1.25
CA PHE A 406 18.45 33.66 2.43
C PHE A 406 19.97 33.66 2.29
N LEU A 407 20.56 32.56 1.82
CA LEU A 407 21.99 32.54 1.55
C LEU A 407 22.37 33.58 0.50
N SER A 408 21.56 33.77 -0.54
CA SER A 408 21.85 34.74 -1.61
C SER A 408 21.78 36.19 -1.13
N SER A 409 21.03 36.50 -0.07
CA SER A 409 20.96 37.85 0.51
C SER A 409 22.12 38.17 1.46
N LEU A 410 22.93 37.18 1.85
CA LEU A 410 24.04 37.38 2.78
C LEU A 410 25.38 37.71 2.07
N PRO A 411 26.23 38.58 2.68
CA PRO A 411 27.62 38.75 2.30
C PRO A 411 28.41 37.43 2.33
N PHE A 412 29.48 37.31 1.54
CA PHE A 412 30.25 36.06 1.35
C PHE A 412 30.72 35.42 2.67
N GLU A 413 31.24 36.23 3.59
CA GLU A 413 31.70 35.80 4.93
C GLU A 413 30.54 35.21 5.77
N GLN A 414 29.38 35.87 5.76
CA GLN A 414 28.20 35.44 6.53
C GLN A 414 27.52 34.22 5.90
N ARG A 415 27.58 34.07 4.57
CA ARG A 415 27.16 32.84 3.88
C ARG A 415 27.95 31.61 4.33
N GLN A 416 29.26 31.76 4.57
CA GLN A 416 30.09 30.63 5.02
C GLN A 416 29.68 30.19 6.43
N VAL A 417 29.43 31.15 7.32
CA VAL A 417 28.95 30.88 8.69
C VAL A 417 27.55 30.28 8.67
N ALA A 418 26.60 30.86 7.93
CA ALA A 418 25.23 30.37 7.81
C ALA A 418 25.11 28.97 7.17
N ARG A 419 26.12 28.55 6.37
CA ARG A 419 26.25 27.17 5.87
C ARG A 419 26.82 26.20 6.90
N GLN A 420 27.63 26.68 7.85
CA GLN A 420 28.18 25.87 8.93
C GLN A 420 27.19 25.67 10.08
N THR A 421 26.29 26.63 10.31
CA THR A 421 25.34 26.65 11.43
C THR A 421 23.90 26.30 11.02
N GLY A 422 23.72 25.48 9.97
CA GLY A 422 22.46 25.23 9.26
C GLY A 422 21.29 24.58 10.03
N ASP A 423 21.15 24.83 11.33
CA ASP A 423 20.11 24.30 12.22
C ASP A 423 18.89 25.22 12.36
N ILE A 424 19.01 26.52 12.05
CA ILE A 424 17.99 27.53 12.40
C ILE A 424 16.70 27.45 11.55
N LEU A 425 16.72 26.82 10.37
CA LEU A 425 15.58 26.77 9.44
C LEU A 425 14.81 25.44 9.42
N PHE A 426 15.28 24.43 10.16
CA PHE A 426 14.71 23.08 10.14
C PHE A 426 13.86 22.73 11.37
N ASP A 427 13.81 23.60 12.38
CA ASP A 427 13.02 23.38 13.58
C ASP A 427 11.50 23.43 13.28
N GLY A 428 10.76 22.38 13.65
CA GLY A 428 9.30 22.32 13.61
C GLY A 428 8.68 21.97 12.25
N SER A 429 9.29 21.07 11.46
CA SER A 429 8.81 20.77 10.10
C SER A 429 7.63 19.79 10.01
N ILE A 430 6.85 19.89 8.92
CA ILE A 430 5.85 18.87 8.54
C ILE A 430 6.53 17.50 8.40
N ALA A 431 7.77 17.48 7.89
CA ALA A 431 8.56 16.26 7.77
C ALA A 431 8.84 15.60 9.13
N GLU A 432 9.20 16.37 10.17
CA GLU A 432 9.41 15.83 11.53
C GLU A 432 8.11 15.26 12.11
N THR A 433 7.01 16.00 11.98
CA THR A 433 5.69 15.54 12.46
C THR A 433 5.25 14.24 11.77
N ILE A 434 5.45 14.14 10.46
CA ILE A 434 5.14 12.90 9.72
C ILE A 434 6.19 11.83 10.03
N MET A 435 7.47 12.11 10.21
CA MET A 435 8.46 11.07 10.53
C MET A 435 8.20 10.43 11.89
N ASP A 436 7.90 11.23 12.90
CA ASP A 436 7.69 10.76 14.28
C ASP A 436 6.35 10.04 14.44
N ASN A 437 5.35 10.41 13.63
CA ASN A 437 3.98 9.90 13.74
C ASN A 437 3.40 9.33 12.43
N ALA A 438 4.24 8.86 11.50
CA ALA A 438 3.87 8.54 10.11
C ALA A 438 2.63 7.62 10.02
N VAL A 439 2.65 6.55 10.80
CA VAL A 439 1.59 5.54 10.81
C VAL A 439 0.29 6.13 11.36
N GLN A 440 0.38 6.96 12.40
CA GLN A 440 -0.80 7.55 13.04
C GLN A 440 -1.41 8.65 12.17
N VAL A 441 -0.61 9.59 11.66
CA VAL A 441 -1.07 10.66 10.75
C VAL A 441 -1.77 10.08 9.52
N THR A 442 -1.17 9.07 8.89
CA THR A 442 -1.74 8.45 7.68
C THR A 442 -3.01 7.66 7.97
N SER A 443 -3.09 7.01 9.14
CA SER A 443 -4.28 6.29 9.58
C SER A 443 -5.42 7.24 9.95
N ILE A 444 -5.14 8.37 10.62
CA ILE A 444 -6.13 9.42 10.92
C ILE A 444 -6.63 10.04 9.62
N ALA A 445 -5.74 10.39 8.69
CA ALA A 445 -6.12 10.95 7.40
C ALA A 445 -7.01 10.01 6.59
N ALA A 446 -6.68 8.71 6.55
CA ALA A 446 -7.51 7.70 5.90
C ALA A 446 -8.88 7.54 6.60
N ALA A 447 -8.90 7.52 7.94
CA ALA A 447 -10.14 7.44 8.70
C ALA A 447 -11.03 8.68 8.47
N LEU A 448 -10.47 9.89 8.41
CA LEU A 448 -11.20 11.12 8.08
C LEU A 448 -11.79 11.08 6.67
N TYR A 449 -11.02 10.60 5.70
CA TYR A 449 -11.45 10.48 4.31
C TYR A 449 -12.59 9.47 4.14
N LEU A 450 -12.52 8.33 4.83
CA LEU A 450 -13.56 7.29 4.82
C LEU A 450 -14.77 7.63 5.72
N GLY A 451 -14.77 8.79 6.40
CA GLY A 451 -15.84 9.21 7.30
C GLY A 451 -15.85 8.53 8.67
N TYR A 452 -14.80 7.79 9.04
CA TYR A 452 -14.64 7.15 10.35
C TYR A 452 -14.12 8.14 11.40
N LEU A 453 -14.90 9.18 11.70
CA LEU A 453 -14.47 10.31 12.56
C LEU A 453 -14.11 9.89 13.99
N ASP A 454 -14.85 8.94 14.56
CA ASP A 454 -14.57 8.41 15.90
C ASP A 454 -13.25 7.63 15.93
N ALA A 455 -12.99 6.84 14.89
CA ALA A 455 -11.74 6.12 14.76
C ALA A 455 -10.56 7.09 14.60
N ALA A 456 -10.71 8.11 13.75
CA ALA A 456 -9.72 9.18 13.58
C ALA A 456 -9.38 9.88 14.90
N THR A 457 -10.41 10.22 15.69
CA THR A 457 -10.25 10.87 17.00
C THR A 457 -9.58 9.95 18.02
N LYS A 458 -9.96 8.68 18.06
CA LYS A 458 -9.36 7.68 18.96
C LYS A 458 -7.90 7.42 18.64
N ILE A 459 -7.55 7.32 17.35
CA ILE A 459 -6.16 7.15 16.92
C ILE A 459 -5.31 8.37 17.32
N SER A 460 -5.80 9.60 17.08
CA SER A 460 -5.15 10.85 17.51
C SER A 460 -4.88 10.87 19.02
N GLN A 461 -5.89 10.60 19.84
CA GLN A 461 -5.76 10.61 21.31
C GLN A 461 -4.75 9.57 21.82
N SER A 462 -4.73 8.38 21.20
CA SER A 462 -3.77 7.33 21.56
C SER A 462 -2.31 7.68 21.22
N GLY A 463 -2.11 8.58 20.25
CA GLY A 463 -0.80 9.07 19.81
C GLY A 463 -0.29 10.29 20.58
N GLY A 464 -0.94 10.70 21.66
CA GLY A 464 -0.59 11.93 22.40
C GLY A 464 -1.09 13.23 21.75
N GLY A 465 -1.84 13.12 20.66
CA GLY A 465 -2.57 14.21 20.03
C GLY A 465 -3.89 14.52 20.75
N GLY A 466 -4.63 15.50 20.23
CA GLY A 466 -5.92 15.90 20.78
C GLY A 466 -6.78 16.70 19.79
N GLY A 467 -8.08 16.75 20.07
CA GLY A 467 -9.08 17.39 19.21
C GLY A 467 -9.73 16.43 18.21
N GLY A 468 -10.82 16.88 17.61
CA GLY A 468 -11.53 16.19 16.53
C GLY A 468 -11.67 17.12 15.32
N PRO A 469 -12.10 16.58 14.16
CA PRO A 469 -12.24 17.38 12.95
C PRO A 469 -13.33 18.47 13.01
N GLY A 470 -14.12 18.51 14.08
CA GLY A 470 -15.30 19.36 14.23
C GLY A 470 -16.59 18.70 13.72
N THR A 471 -17.72 19.37 13.89
CA THR A 471 -19.02 18.91 13.39
C THR A 471 -19.16 19.16 11.89
N GLY A 472 -19.77 18.24 11.15
CA GLY A 472 -20.00 18.39 9.71
C GLY A 472 -18.78 18.05 8.85
N TRP A 473 -17.85 17.25 9.35
CA TRP A 473 -16.70 16.81 8.56
C TRP A 473 -17.11 15.80 7.47
N GLY A 474 -16.89 16.19 6.22
CA GLY A 474 -17.12 15.37 5.03
C GLY A 474 -16.64 16.13 3.79
N LYS A 475 -16.66 15.48 2.61
CA LYS A 475 -16.34 16.13 1.32
C LYS A 475 -17.38 17.21 1.03
N ARG A 476 -16.95 18.35 0.50
CA ARG A 476 -17.85 19.45 0.10
C ARG A 476 -18.25 19.29 -1.37
N ASP A 477 -19.39 19.84 -1.75
CA ASP A 477 -19.92 19.75 -3.13
C ASP A 477 -19.02 20.46 -4.16
N ASP A 478 -18.29 21.50 -3.74
CA ASP A 478 -17.35 22.29 -4.54
C ASP A 478 -15.90 21.78 -4.48
N GLU A 479 -15.65 20.69 -3.75
CA GLU A 479 -14.32 20.15 -3.48
C GLU A 479 -14.08 18.89 -4.29
N ASP A 480 -13.04 18.89 -5.12
CA ASP A 480 -12.62 17.67 -5.81
C ASP A 480 -12.03 16.63 -4.82
N ASP A 481 -11.90 15.40 -5.30
CA ASP A 481 -11.49 14.28 -4.47
C ASP A 481 -10.04 14.44 -3.93
N LEU A 482 -9.17 15.10 -4.70
CA LEU A 482 -7.78 15.34 -4.32
C LEU A 482 -7.70 16.40 -3.21
N ALA A 483 -8.43 17.50 -3.36
CA ALA A 483 -8.53 18.57 -2.39
C ALA A 483 -9.09 18.05 -1.05
N PHE A 484 -10.10 17.18 -1.10
CA PHE A 484 -10.66 16.57 0.12
C PHE A 484 -9.64 15.68 0.83
N ARG A 485 -8.88 14.85 0.10
CA ARG A 485 -7.80 14.04 0.69
C ARG A 485 -6.72 14.90 1.32
N GLN A 486 -6.29 15.97 0.64
CA GLN A 486 -5.31 16.91 1.18
C GLN A 486 -5.82 17.54 2.48
N ARG A 487 -7.09 17.96 2.50
CA ARG A 487 -7.73 18.51 3.71
C ARG A 487 -7.78 17.50 4.86
N CYS A 488 -8.09 16.22 4.57
CA CYS A 488 -8.03 15.14 5.56
C CYS A 488 -6.60 14.95 6.10
N PHE A 489 -5.58 15.01 5.25
CA PHE A 489 -4.19 14.88 5.66
C PHE A 489 -3.73 16.06 6.54
N PHE A 490 -4.07 17.30 6.16
CA PHE A 490 -3.77 18.48 6.97
C PHE A 490 -4.49 18.47 8.31
N MET A 491 -5.74 18.00 8.35
CA MET A 491 -6.47 17.83 9.60
C MET A 491 -5.83 16.76 10.48
N ALA A 492 -5.37 15.64 9.92
CA ALA A 492 -4.63 14.62 10.67
C ALA A 492 -3.35 15.19 11.29
N LEU A 493 -2.59 16.00 10.54
CA LEU A 493 -1.42 16.72 11.08
C LEU A 493 -1.80 17.67 12.22
N HIS A 494 -2.93 18.36 12.10
CA HIS A 494 -3.44 19.24 13.15
C HIS A 494 -3.83 18.46 14.41
N MET A 495 -4.57 17.36 14.26
CA MET A 495 -5.04 16.49 15.34
C MET A 495 -3.89 15.78 16.08
N MET A 496 -2.71 15.66 15.47
CA MET A 496 -1.51 15.09 16.10
C MET A 496 -0.66 16.10 16.87
N ARG A 497 -1.04 17.39 16.90
CA ARG A 497 -0.32 18.37 17.73
C ARG A 497 -0.59 18.13 19.23
N PRO A 498 0.40 18.31 20.11
CA PRO A 498 0.21 18.12 21.55
C PRO A 498 -0.89 19.04 22.09
N SER A 499 -1.85 18.48 22.84
CA SER A 499 -2.85 19.31 23.51
C SER A 499 -2.17 20.14 24.60
N LEU A 500 -2.13 21.46 24.46
CA LEU A 500 -1.79 22.36 25.55
C LEU A 500 -2.89 22.26 26.61
N LYS A 501 -2.75 21.34 27.57
CA LYS A 501 -3.54 21.37 28.80
C LYS A 501 -3.14 22.62 29.58
N VAL A 502 -3.78 23.75 29.27
CA VAL A 502 -3.75 24.92 30.15
C VAL A 502 -4.44 24.49 31.44
N GLN A 503 -3.65 24.10 32.45
CA GLN A 503 -4.13 24.03 33.82
C GLN A 503 -4.48 25.47 34.22
N ARG A 504 -5.76 25.84 34.10
CA ARG A 504 -6.30 26.97 34.86
C ARG A 504 -6.22 26.57 36.33
N LYS A 505 -5.14 26.99 37.00
CA LYS A 505 -5.09 27.03 38.46
C LYS A 505 -6.26 27.91 38.91
N ARG A 506 -7.17 27.33 39.67
CA ARG A 506 -8.17 28.06 40.45
C ARG A 506 -7.49 28.74 41.63
#